data_AF-A0AAV4N1W7-F1
#
_entry.id   AF-A0AAV4N1W7-F1
#
_cell.length_a   1.000
_cell.length_b   1.000
_cell.length_c   1.000
_cell.angle_alpha   90.00
_cell.angle_beta   90.00
_cell.angle_gamma   90.00
#
_symmetry.space_group_name_H-M   'P 1'
#
loop_
_entity.id
_entity.type
_entity.pdbx_description
1 polymer ?
#
loop_
_entity_poly.entity_id
_entity_poly.type
_entity_poly.pdbx_seq_one_letter_code
_entity_poly.pdbx_strand_id
1 'polypeptide(L)'
;MNVISYNYQLKTLQTFKTIVMDNQRRIFEEQRKKRIFNAKQRQIGLDIKTLNQQVYENHLHRTRVAENEGNLAEKAKNYNSMAILINQQRKKEIREQCKDIDVFRLTVQKPEYSRDFDLFDPNQKRQNNLPEFQMMLIVPFLEFKGLAKSRK
;
A
#
# COMPACT_ATOMS: atom_id res chain seq x y z
N MET A 1 70.47 24.48 -14.87
CA MET A 1 69.93 24.31 -16.23
C MET A 1 69.34 25.64 -16.70
N ASN A 2 69.59 26.01 -17.96
CA ASN A 2 69.61 27.39 -18.47
C ASN A 2 68.20 27.98 -18.67
N VAL A 3 67.85 29.07 -17.98
CA VAL A 3 66.55 29.78 -18.08
C VAL A 3 66.22 30.18 -19.54
N ILE A 4 67.26 30.49 -20.30
CA ILE A 4 67.17 30.81 -21.72
C ILE A 4 66.58 29.63 -22.51
N SER A 5 67.05 28.40 -22.26
CA SER A 5 66.57 27.18 -22.93
C SER A 5 65.08 26.94 -22.71
N TYR A 6 64.62 27.14 -21.47
CA TYR A 6 63.22 26.98 -21.09
C TYR A 6 62.31 28.01 -21.78
N ASN A 7 62.73 29.27 -21.85
CA ASN A 7 61.98 30.31 -22.56
C ASN A 7 61.88 30.04 -24.07
N TYR A 8 62.93 29.50 -24.69
CA TYR A 8 62.88 29.05 -26.08
C TYR A 8 61.88 27.90 -26.28
N GLN A 9 61.88 26.89 -25.40
CA GLN A 9 60.90 25.80 -25.44
C GLN A 9 59.46 26.29 -25.26
N LEU A 10 59.20 27.24 -24.36
CA LEU A 10 57.87 27.81 -24.20
C LEU A 10 57.41 28.58 -25.45
N LYS A 11 58.31 29.35 -26.07
CA LYS A 11 58.00 30.11 -27.28
C LYS A 11 57.69 29.18 -28.46
N THR A 12 58.45 28.09 -28.62
CA THR A 12 58.16 27.10 -29.68
C THR A 12 56.81 26.42 -29.45
N LEU A 13 56.51 26.00 -28.23
CA LEU A 13 55.20 25.42 -27.88
C LEU A 13 54.04 26.38 -28.19
N GLN A 14 54.20 27.67 -27.88
CA GLN A 14 53.21 28.69 -28.24
C GLN A 14 53.04 28.83 -29.75
N THR A 15 54.13 28.86 -30.52
CA THR A 15 54.05 28.91 -31.99
C THR A 15 53.43 27.66 -32.60
N PHE A 16 53.69 26.48 -32.06
CA PHE A 16 53.02 25.26 -32.52
C PHE A 16 51.53 25.32 -32.24
N LYS A 17 51.12 25.80 -31.06
CA LYS A 17 49.71 26.01 -30.72
C LYS A 17 49.03 26.97 -31.69
N THR A 18 49.65 28.10 -32.02
CA THR A 18 49.08 29.07 -32.97
C THR A 18 48.96 28.48 -34.37
N ILE A 19 49.99 27.78 -34.85
CA ILE A 19 49.97 27.12 -36.16
C ILE A 19 48.85 26.07 -36.24
N VAL A 20 48.65 25.28 -35.19
CA VAL A 20 47.56 24.28 -35.13
C VAL A 20 46.19 24.95 -35.18
N MET A 21 45.97 26.01 -34.40
CA MET A 21 44.71 26.75 -34.39
C MET A 21 44.40 27.40 -35.75
N ASP A 22 45.41 28.00 -36.41
CA ASP A 22 45.25 28.61 -37.73
C ASP A 22 44.92 27.56 -38.80
N ASN A 23 45.55 26.39 -38.75
CA ASN A 23 45.25 25.28 -39.64
C ASN A 23 43.81 24.77 -39.45
N GLN A 24 43.36 24.62 -38.20
CA GLN A 24 41.97 24.26 -37.90
C GLN A 24 41.00 25.29 -38.47
N ARG A 25 41.26 26.58 -38.24
CA ARG A 25 40.45 27.68 -38.78
C ARG A 25 40.36 27.63 -40.31
N ARG A 26 41.48 27.39 -40.99
CA ARG A 26 41.51 27.24 -42.46
C ARG A 26 40.64 26.07 -42.93
N ILE A 27 40.74 24.91 -42.29
CA ILE A 27 39.93 23.73 -42.60
C ILE A 27 38.43 24.03 -42.44
N PHE A 28 38.03 24.70 -41.35
CA PHE A 28 36.63 25.09 -41.13
C PHE A 28 36.13 26.08 -42.20
N GLU A 29 36.94 27.08 -42.55
CA GLU A 29 36.59 28.05 -43.59
C GLU A 29 36.47 27.39 -44.97
N GLU A 30 37.32 26.42 -45.32
CA GLU A 30 37.18 25.67 -46.56
C GLU A 30 35.90 24.84 -46.60
N GLN A 31 35.57 24.14 -45.51
CA GLN A 31 34.31 23.41 -45.38
C GLN A 31 33.09 24.33 -45.48
N ARG A 32 33.18 25.53 -44.90
CA ARG A 32 32.12 26.54 -44.94
C ARG A 32 31.95 27.12 -46.34
N LYS A 33 33.05 27.47 -47.03
CA LYS A 33 33.04 27.96 -48.41
C LYS A 33 32.31 26.97 -49.34
N LYS A 34 32.60 25.67 -49.22
CA LYS A 34 31.92 24.62 -49.99
C LYS A 34 30.39 24.68 -49.87
N ARG A 35 29.86 25.01 -48.68
CA ARG A 35 28.41 25.17 -48.45
C ARG A 35 27.86 26.51 -48.94
N ILE A 36 28.60 27.60 -48.76
CA ILE A 36 28.17 28.95 -49.14
C ILE A 36 28.06 29.10 -50.67
N PHE A 37 29.04 28.55 -51.40
CA PHE A 37 29.07 28.65 -52.86
C PHE A 37 28.16 27.63 -53.56
N ASN A 38 27.71 26.59 -52.86
CA ASN A 38 26.72 25.66 -53.38
C ASN A 38 25.30 26.22 -53.17
N ALA A 39 24.72 26.82 -54.22
CA ALA A 39 23.39 27.43 -54.17
C ALA A 39 22.29 26.47 -53.64
N LYS A 40 22.35 25.18 -54.02
CA LYS A 40 21.39 24.17 -53.58
C LYS A 40 21.50 23.88 -52.08
N GLN A 41 22.70 23.69 -51.56
CA GLN A 41 22.91 23.46 -50.11
C GLN A 41 22.63 24.71 -49.28
N ARG A 42 22.90 25.91 -49.83
CA ARG A 42 22.57 27.18 -49.17
C ARG A 42 21.06 27.40 -49.07
N GLN A 43 20.31 27.02 -50.09
CA GLN A 43 18.86 27.17 -50.12
C GLN A 43 18.14 26.05 -49.36
N ILE A 44 18.64 24.82 -49.45
CA ILE A 44 18.04 23.61 -48.86
C ILE A 44 19.14 22.79 -48.18
N GLY A 45 19.54 23.24 -46.98
CA GLY A 45 20.59 22.61 -46.17
C GLY A 45 20.08 21.46 -45.31
N LEU A 46 19.52 20.41 -45.93
CA LEU A 46 19.00 19.24 -45.23
C LEU A 46 20.03 18.12 -45.16
N ASP A 47 20.25 17.59 -43.96
CA ASP A 47 21.00 16.36 -43.77
C ASP A 47 20.04 15.17 -43.74
N ILE A 48 19.84 14.58 -44.93
CA ILE A 48 18.89 13.50 -45.15
C ILE A 48 19.29 12.26 -44.34
N LYS A 49 20.59 12.03 -44.11
CA LYS A 49 21.06 10.84 -43.39
C LYS A 49 20.66 10.91 -41.93
N THR A 50 20.90 12.04 -41.28
CA THR A 50 20.51 12.22 -39.87
C THR A 50 19.01 12.27 -39.70
N LEU A 51 18.26 12.89 -40.61
CA LEU A 51 16.80 12.88 -40.58
C LEU A 51 16.23 11.47 -40.72
N ASN A 52 16.74 10.65 -41.64
CA ASN A 52 16.31 9.25 -41.78
C ASN A 52 16.62 8.44 -40.52
N GLN A 53 17.79 8.66 -39.92
CA GLN A 53 18.15 8.03 -38.65
C GLN A 53 17.20 8.43 -37.52
N GLN A 54 16.88 9.72 -37.39
CA GLN A 54 15.92 10.22 -36.40
C GLN A 54 14.52 9.62 -36.59
N VAL A 55 14.05 9.49 -37.84
CA VAL A 55 12.76 8.85 -38.14
C VAL A 55 12.77 7.39 -37.71
N TYR A 56 13.84 6.66 -38.01
CA TYR A 56 14.00 5.26 -37.60
C TYR A 56 14.03 5.11 -36.08
N GLU A 57 14.83 5.93 -35.38
CA GLU A 57 14.92 5.92 -33.92
C GLU A 57 13.56 6.23 -33.27
N ASN A 58 12.84 7.22 -33.79
CA ASN A 58 11.49 7.55 -33.32
C ASN A 58 10.50 6.40 -33.54
N HIS A 59 10.58 5.71 -34.67
CA HIS A 59 9.74 4.55 -34.94
C HIS A 59 10.03 3.41 -33.96
N LEU A 60 11.31 3.06 -33.79
CA LEU A 60 11.74 2.03 -32.85
C LEU A 60 11.30 2.34 -31.41
N HIS A 61 11.45 3.61 -30.99
CA HIS A 61 10.98 4.07 -29.69
C HIS A 61 9.47 3.88 -29.52
N ARG A 62 8.67 4.29 -30.52
CA ARG A 62 7.20 4.13 -30.48
C ARG A 62 6.80 2.67 -30.38
N THR A 63 7.43 1.79 -31.16
CA THR A 63 7.16 0.34 -31.10
C THR A 63 7.47 -0.22 -29.71
N ARG A 64 8.63 0.12 -29.14
CA ARG A 64 9.00 -0.32 -27.79
C ARG A 64 8.03 0.19 -26.71
N VAL A 65 7.57 1.44 -26.82
CA VAL A 65 6.58 1.99 -25.89
C VAL A 65 5.25 1.24 -26.01
N ALA A 66 4.78 0.98 -27.23
CA ALA A 66 3.54 0.24 -27.45
C ALA A 66 3.61 -1.20 -26.89
N GLU A 67 4.72 -1.90 -27.10
CA GLU A 67 4.96 -3.22 -26.51
C GLU A 67 4.96 -3.18 -24.98
N ASN A 68 5.66 -2.20 -24.40
CA ASN A 68 5.69 -2.03 -22.94
C ASN A 68 4.31 -1.72 -22.36
N GLU A 69 3.53 -0.88 -23.03
CA GLU A 69 2.17 -0.54 -22.63
C GLU A 69 1.25 -1.76 -22.68
N GLY A 70 1.34 -2.58 -23.74
CA GLY A 70 0.62 -3.85 -23.84
C GLY A 70 0.96 -4.81 -22.70
N ASN A 71 2.26 -4.99 -22.43
CA ASN A 71 2.76 -5.83 -21.33
C ASN A 71 2.29 -5.31 -19.96
N LEU A 72 2.26 -3.99 -19.75
CA LEU A 72 1.81 -3.39 -18.51
C LEU A 72 0.30 -3.57 -18.31
N ALA A 73 -0.49 -3.41 -19.38
CA ALA A 73 -1.93 -3.62 -19.35
C ALA A 73 -2.28 -5.08 -19.01
N GLU A 74 -1.55 -6.05 -19.56
CA GLU A 74 -1.72 -7.46 -19.23
C GLU A 74 -1.37 -7.74 -17.77
N LYS A 75 -0.23 -7.24 -17.28
CA LYS A 75 0.15 -7.35 -15.86
C LYS A 75 -0.90 -6.75 -14.94
N ALA A 76 -1.46 -5.60 -15.28
CA ALA A 76 -2.52 -4.95 -14.50
C ALA A 76 -3.77 -5.83 -14.40
N LYS A 77 -4.17 -6.49 -15.50
CA LYS A 77 -5.29 -7.46 -15.48
C LYS A 77 -5.01 -8.64 -14.55
N ASN A 78 -3.80 -9.19 -14.61
CA ASN A 78 -3.39 -10.32 -13.76
C ASN A 78 -3.34 -9.93 -12.27
N TYR A 79 -2.83 -8.74 -11.94
CA TYR A 79 -2.86 -8.26 -10.56
C TYR A 79 -4.26 -8.02 -10.06
N ASN A 80 -5.16 -7.48 -10.90
CA ASN A 80 -6.54 -7.28 -10.52
C ASN A 80 -7.26 -8.60 -10.23
N SER A 81 -7.08 -9.63 -11.06
CA SER A 81 -7.68 -10.95 -10.84
C SER A 81 -7.14 -11.59 -9.55
N MET A 82 -5.82 -11.49 -9.31
CA MET A 82 -5.21 -11.98 -8.08
C MET A 82 -5.73 -11.24 -6.83
N ALA A 83 -5.87 -9.92 -6.91
CA ALA A 83 -6.40 -9.11 -5.82
C ALA A 83 -7.86 -9.48 -5.48
N ILE A 84 -8.69 -9.76 -6.49
CA ILE A 84 -10.05 -10.25 -6.29
C ILE A 84 -10.03 -11.60 -5.57
N LEU A 85 -9.20 -12.54 -6.02
CA LEU A 85 -9.08 -13.87 -5.41
C LEU A 85 -8.66 -13.79 -3.93
N ILE A 86 -7.61 -13.02 -3.63
CA ILE A 86 -7.13 -12.81 -2.25
C ILE A 86 -8.24 -12.20 -1.39
N ASN A 87 -8.96 -11.21 -1.90
CA ASN A 87 -10.06 -10.59 -1.16
C ASN A 87 -11.20 -11.59 -0.87
N GLN A 88 -11.51 -12.48 -1.81
CA GLN A 88 -12.52 -13.52 -1.60
C GLN A 88 -12.07 -14.53 -0.55
N GLN A 89 -10.80 -14.96 -0.59
CA GLN A 89 -10.23 -15.88 0.41
C GLN A 89 -10.28 -15.25 1.81
N ARG A 90 -9.79 -14.02 1.96
CA ARG A 90 -9.85 -13.28 3.23
C ARG A 90 -11.27 -13.16 3.78
N LYS A 91 -12.24 -12.86 2.90
CA LYS A 91 -13.66 -12.80 3.32
C LYS A 91 -14.19 -14.14 3.82
N LYS A 92 -13.74 -15.26 3.26
CA LYS A 92 -14.10 -16.60 3.74
C LYS A 92 -13.45 -16.88 5.10
N GLU A 93 -12.16 -16.62 5.22
CA GLU A 93 -11.40 -16.80 6.47
C GLU A 93 -12.02 -15.99 7.62
N ILE A 94 -12.35 -14.72 7.40
CA ILE A 94 -13.00 -13.88 8.41
C ILE A 94 -14.35 -14.48 8.82
N ARG A 95 -15.15 -14.98 7.86
CA ARG A 95 -16.44 -15.61 8.18
C ARG A 95 -16.29 -16.88 8.99
N GLU A 96 -15.29 -17.70 8.70
CA GLU A 96 -14.98 -18.92 9.46
C GLU A 96 -14.54 -18.56 10.88
N GLN A 97 -13.61 -17.61 11.04
CA GLN A 97 -13.20 -17.11 12.35
C GLN A 97 -14.37 -16.56 13.18
N CYS A 98 -15.28 -15.80 12.56
CA CYS A 98 -16.47 -15.31 13.26
C CYS A 98 -17.37 -16.47 13.73
N LYS A 99 -17.57 -17.49 12.90
CA LYS A 99 -18.34 -18.68 13.29
C LYS A 99 -17.69 -19.41 14.47
N ASP A 100 -16.37 -19.57 14.45
CA ASP A 100 -15.64 -20.24 15.53
C ASP A 100 -15.77 -19.47 16.84
N ILE A 101 -15.70 -18.13 16.78
CA ILE A 101 -15.95 -17.25 17.93
C ILE A 101 -17.37 -17.42 18.45
N ASP A 102 -18.37 -17.46 17.57
CA ASP A 102 -19.77 -17.59 17.98
C ASP A 102 -20.04 -18.98 18.59
N VAL A 103 -19.45 -20.04 18.03
CA VAL A 103 -19.49 -21.39 18.63
C VAL A 103 -18.87 -21.37 20.01
N PHE A 104 -17.70 -20.75 20.18
CA PHE A 104 -17.05 -20.63 21.49
C PHE A 104 -17.92 -19.85 22.50
N ARG A 105 -18.53 -18.74 22.09
CA ARG A 105 -19.45 -17.96 22.92
C ARG A 105 -20.63 -18.80 23.38
N LEU A 106 -21.26 -19.53 22.47
CA LEU A 106 -22.43 -20.35 22.74
C LEU A 106 -22.12 -21.60 23.56
N THR A 107 -20.90 -22.12 23.51
CA THR A 107 -20.54 -23.37 24.20
C THR A 107 -19.90 -23.14 25.55
N VAL A 108 -18.99 -22.16 25.65
CA VAL A 108 -18.15 -21.96 26.84
C VAL A 108 -18.55 -20.70 27.62
N GLN A 109 -19.03 -19.65 26.96
CA GLN A 109 -19.34 -18.36 27.60
C GLN A 109 -20.81 -18.19 27.93
N LYS A 110 -21.52 -19.29 28.18
CA LYS A 110 -22.90 -19.22 28.60
C LYS A 110 -23.03 -18.57 29.98
N PRO A 111 -24.06 -17.74 30.22
CA PRO A 111 -24.24 -17.08 31.51
C PRO A 111 -24.35 -18.08 32.66
N GLU A 112 -24.94 -19.25 32.43
CA GLU A 112 -25.08 -20.32 33.42
C GLU A 112 -23.73 -20.87 33.92
N TYR A 113 -22.64 -20.68 33.18
CA TYR A 113 -21.30 -21.10 33.59
C TYR A 113 -20.50 -20.00 34.30
N SER A 114 -21.10 -18.82 34.50
CA SER A 114 -20.45 -17.71 35.22
C SER A 114 -20.40 -17.98 36.72
N ARG A 115 -19.30 -17.60 37.38
CA ARG A 115 -19.12 -17.77 38.83
C ARG A 115 -20.17 -17.05 39.67
N ASP A 116 -20.69 -15.94 39.15
CA ASP A 116 -21.66 -15.11 39.85
C ASP A 116 -23.09 -15.39 39.37
N PHE A 117 -23.32 -16.44 38.55
CA PHE A 117 -24.63 -16.70 37.96
C PHE A 117 -25.72 -16.90 39.02
N ASP A 118 -25.41 -17.59 40.12
CA ASP A 118 -26.36 -17.80 41.21
C ASP A 118 -26.89 -16.49 41.80
N LEU A 119 -26.13 -15.39 41.77
CA LEU A 119 -26.57 -14.08 42.25
C LEU A 119 -27.48 -13.36 41.24
N PHE A 120 -27.38 -13.70 39.96
CA PHE A 120 -28.07 -13.05 38.86
C PHE A 120 -29.13 -13.95 38.20
N ASP A 121 -29.40 -15.14 38.75
CA ASP A 121 -30.39 -16.05 38.18
C ASP A 121 -31.79 -15.41 38.26
N PRO A 122 -32.45 -15.14 37.11
CA PRO A 122 -33.79 -14.57 37.09
C PRO A 122 -34.83 -15.46 37.79
N ASN A 123 -34.51 -16.73 38.01
CA ASN A 123 -35.38 -17.71 38.65
C ASN A 123 -35.09 -17.87 40.16
N GLN A 124 -34.06 -17.22 40.71
CA GLN A 124 -33.62 -17.40 42.10
C GLN A 124 -34.74 -17.15 43.13
N LYS A 125 -35.55 -16.09 42.92
CA LYS A 125 -36.68 -15.73 43.80
C LYS A 125 -37.83 -16.75 43.78
N ARG A 126 -37.86 -17.67 42.80
CA ARG A 126 -38.86 -18.75 42.73
C ARG A 126 -38.41 -20.04 43.42
N GLN A 127 -37.10 -20.22 43.61
CA GLN A 127 -36.53 -21.41 44.26
C GLN A 127 -36.29 -21.22 45.76
N ASN A 128 -36.19 -19.97 46.22
CA ASN A 128 -36.08 -19.63 47.64
C ASN A 128 -37.43 -19.83 48.35
N ASN A 129 -37.77 -21.08 48.67
CA ASN A 129 -38.71 -21.36 49.74
C ASN A 129 -38.06 -20.87 51.04
N LEU A 130 -38.68 -19.89 51.69
CA LEU A 130 -38.24 -19.38 52.99
C LEU A 130 -38.05 -20.54 53.99
N PRO A 131 -37.05 -20.49 54.87
CA PRO A 131 -36.93 -21.48 55.93
C PRO A 131 -38.19 -21.47 56.79
N GLU A 132 -38.77 -22.64 57.04
CA GLU A 132 -40.01 -22.92 57.78
C GLU A 132 -40.08 -22.33 59.22
N PHE A 133 -39.04 -21.63 59.67
CA PHE A 133 -38.89 -21.17 61.05
C PHE A 133 -39.62 -19.86 61.40
N GLN A 134 -40.31 -19.23 60.45
CA GLN A 134 -41.00 -17.95 60.71
C GLN A 134 -42.55 -18.03 60.72
N MET A 135 -43.13 -19.23 60.60
CA MET A 135 -44.59 -19.42 60.72
C MET A 135 -45.09 -19.61 62.17
N MET A 136 -44.20 -19.61 63.18
CA MET A 136 -44.55 -19.96 64.57
C MET A 136 -44.68 -18.76 65.54
N LEU A 137 -44.87 -17.53 65.04
CA LEU A 137 -45.04 -16.35 65.92
C LEU A 137 -46.18 -15.40 65.54
N ILE A 138 -47.17 -15.86 64.78
CA ILE A 138 -48.41 -15.09 64.55
C ILE A 138 -49.61 -16.00 64.78
N VAL A 139 -50.02 -16.16 66.03
CA VAL A 139 -51.40 -16.53 66.37
C VAL A 139 -51.92 -15.45 67.32
N PRO A 140 -52.92 -14.64 66.94
CA PRO A 140 -53.51 -13.68 67.84
C PRO A 140 -54.52 -14.37 68.77
N PHE A 141 -54.28 -14.21 70.06
CA PHE A 141 -55.25 -14.00 71.14
C PHE A 141 -56.69 -13.69 70.68
N LEU A 142 -57.66 -14.58 70.99
CA LEU A 142 -59.15 -14.49 71.01
C LEU A 142 -59.69 -15.90 70.63
N GLU A 143 -60.37 -16.72 71.42
CA GLU A 143 -61.47 -16.54 72.36
C GLU A 143 -61.49 -17.71 73.37
N PHE A 144 -61.61 -17.44 74.68
CA PHE A 144 -62.15 -18.41 75.62
C PHE A 144 -63.12 -17.69 76.56
N LYS A 145 -64.33 -17.44 76.07
CA LYS A 145 -65.47 -17.07 76.91
C LYS A 145 -66.26 -18.34 77.24
N GLY A 146 -66.14 -18.75 78.50
CA GLY A 146 -67.25 -19.25 79.30
C GLY A 146 -67.73 -20.69 79.07
N LEU A 147 -67.44 -21.56 80.04
CA LEU A 147 -68.46 -22.42 80.65
C LEU A 147 -67.97 -22.93 82.00
N ALA A 148 -68.27 -22.15 83.04
CA ALA A 148 -68.31 -22.65 84.41
C ALA A 148 -69.48 -23.64 84.52
N LYS A 149 -69.22 -24.85 85.01
CA LYS A 149 -70.21 -25.70 85.71
C LYS A 149 -69.51 -26.73 86.60
N SER A 150 -69.47 -26.38 87.89
CA SER A 150 -69.90 -27.19 89.04
C SER A 150 -69.59 -28.69 89.05
N ARG A 151 -68.72 -29.12 89.98
CA ARG A 151 -68.88 -30.28 90.88
C ARG A 151 -68.15 -29.92 92.18
N LYS A 152 -68.90 -29.57 93.23
CA LYS A 152 -69.17 -30.38 94.44
C LYS A 152 -67.92 -30.75 95.20
#